data_AF-A0A286UC33-F1
#
_entry.id   AF-A0A286UC33-F1
#
_cell.length_a   1.000
_cell.length_b   1.000
_cell.length_c   1.000
_cell.angle_alpha   90.00
_cell.angle_beta   90.00
_cell.angle_gamma   90.00
#
_symmetry.space_group_name_H-M   'P 1'
#
loop_
_entity.id
_entity.type
_entity.pdbx_description
1 polymer ?
#
loop_
_entity_poly.entity_id
_entity_poly.type
_entity_poly.pdbx_seq_one_letter_code
_entity_poly.pdbx_strand_id
1 'polypeptide(L)'
;MDICTVALGIRAGYLLDTFAPVQGESTLYRLLIQLQQTTTAFDDVRIVYSKKAQQYFFININLLKRLLATLDRDASTTQDSSNTNTKFVLLTEHVQIIPPPHEVITAAKHIAEATTATSSSSNSKEPLTIPLPEDLSTSSLIALAGFLLEYPVVYVPPSPSHDRDYDLERDHDHDQDQYQTTSLNGVPLDLYQYTLVRNSNSNSNIKSRPKEQETHNTHTHTLLKFSSIASLSTTNPSLKPEHMIKSLDLLFRDRLSGVGIGIGIETGIGSSGGISKSRILWS
;
A
#
# COMPACT_ATOMS: atom_id res chain seq x y z
N MET A 1 -3.97 1.70 20.67
CA MET A 1 -3.34 2.05 19.38
C MET A 1 -3.18 3.55 19.36
N ASP A 2 -2.00 4.06 19.01
CA ASP A 2 -1.73 5.50 19.01
C ASP A 2 -2.39 6.15 17.77
N ILE A 3 -3.28 7.12 18.00
CA ILE A 3 -3.94 7.90 16.94
C ILE A 3 -2.90 8.58 16.04
N CYS A 4 -1.72 8.92 16.58
CA CYS A 4 -0.61 9.45 15.79
C CYS A 4 -0.07 8.42 14.78
N THR A 5 -0.10 7.12 15.10
CA THR A 5 0.31 6.06 14.17
C THR A 5 -0.75 5.82 13.10
N VAL A 6 -2.04 5.91 13.45
CA VAL A 6 -3.15 5.85 12.50
C VAL A 6 -3.11 7.06 11.56
N ALA A 7 -2.89 8.25 12.10
CA ALA A 7 -2.75 9.51 11.38
C ALA A 7 -1.50 9.48 10.47
N LEU A 8 -0.34 9.05 10.98
CA LEU A 8 0.86 8.85 10.15
C LEU A 8 0.62 7.81 9.06
N GLY A 9 -0.08 6.72 9.42
CA GLY A 9 -0.57 5.66 8.53
C GLY A 9 -1.34 6.26 7.34
N ILE A 10 -2.41 6.96 7.65
CA ILE A 10 -3.28 7.62 6.69
C ILE A 10 -2.52 8.66 5.85
N ARG A 11 -1.70 9.51 6.50
CA ARG A 11 -0.96 10.61 5.83
C ARG A 11 0.06 10.08 4.82
N ALA A 12 0.73 8.99 5.17
CA ALA A 12 1.74 8.38 4.34
C ALA A 12 1.19 7.24 3.47
N GLY A 13 -0.14 7.06 3.35
CA GLY A 13 -0.75 6.14 2.39
C GLY A 13 -0.75 4.65 2.80
N TYR A 14 -0.81 4.36 4.10
CA TYR A 14 -0.87 2.99 4.61
C TYR A 14 -2.32 2.56 4.90
N LEU A 15 -2.64 1.30 4.59
CA LEU A 15 -3.91 0.68 4.96
C LEU A 15 -3.91 0.36 6.45
N LEU A 16 -5.00 0.69 7.14
CA LEU A 16 -5.34 0.05 8.40
C LEU A 16 -6.30 -1.10 8.12
N ASP A 17 -5.75 -2.27 7.77
CA ASP A 17 -6.52 -3.53 7.59
C ASP A 17 -7.03 -4.14 8.91
N THR A 18 -7.25 -3.31 9.93
CA THR A 18 -7.42 -3.78 11.32
C THR A 18 -8.78 -3.44 11.91
N PHE A 19 -9.64 -2.71 11.18
CA PHE A 19 -10.92 -2.27 11.70
C PHE A 19 -12.04 -2.49 10.67
N ALA A 20 -13.05 -3.26 11.07
CA ALA A 20 -14.36 -3.28 10.45
C ALA A 20 -15.35 -2.64 11.42
N PRO A 21 -15.51 -1.30 11.43
CA PRO A 21 -16.42 -0.65 12.36
C PRO A 21 -17.86 -1.08 12.04
N VAL A 22 -18.68 -1.30 13.06
CA VAL A 22 -20.12 -1.64 12.91
C VAL A 22 -20.86 -0.61 12.05
N GLN A 23 -20.39 0.64 12.04
CA GLN A 23 -20.81 1.71 11.14
C GLN A 23 -19.60 2.28 10.40
N GLY A 24 -18.97 1.45 9.56
CA GLY A 24 -17.72 1.73 8.85
C GLY A 24 -17.67 3.14 8.27
N GLU A 25 -18.58 3.42 7.35
CA GLU A 25 -18.65 4.70 6.63
C GLU A 25 -18.73 5.92 7.57
N SER A 26 -19.71 5.96 8.48
CA SER A 26 -19.93 7.13 9.34
C SER A 26 -18.78 7.34 10.33
N THR A 27 -18.13 6.26 10.76
CA THR A 27 -17.00 6.31 11.68
C THR A 27 -15.75 6.82 10.99
N LEU A 28 -15.42 6.27 9.82
CA LEU A 28 -14.25 6.68 9.04
C LEU A 28 -14.41 8.12 8.52
N TYR A 29 -15.61 8.50 8.09
CA TYR A 29 -15.94 9.86 7.67
C TYR A 29 -15.72 10.87 8.80
N ARG A 30 -16.26 10.61 9.99
CA ARG A 30 -16.05 11.47 11.17
C ARG A 30 -14.58 11.56 11.55
N LEU A 31 -13.86 10.44 11.52
CA LEU A 31 -12.43 10.42 11.79
C LEU A 31 -11.66 11.34 10.83
N LEU A 32 -11.92 11.25 9.52
CA LEU A 32 -11.22 12.08 8.54
C LEU A 32 -11.52 13.57 8.73
N ILE A 33 -12.79 13.94 8.99
CA ILE A 33 -13.16 15.32 9.30
C ILE A 33 -12.37 15.83 10.51
N GLN A 34 -12.32 15.05 11.59
CA GLN A 34 -11.60 15.46 12.79
C GLN A 34 -10.09 15.61 12.52
N LEU A 35 -9.50 14.71 11.73
CA LEU A 35 -8.10 14.80 11.32
C LEU A 35 -7.81 16.06 10.50
N GLN A 36 -8.66 16.38 9.51
CA GLN A 36 -8.54 17.60 8.68
C GLN A 36 -8.75 18.88 9.49
N GLN A 37 -9.65 18.87 10.47
CA GLN A 37 -9.85 20.00 11.40
C GLN A 37 -8.65 20.18 12.35
N THR A 38 -7.93 19.11 12.66
CA THR A 38 -6.79 19.13 13.57
C THR A 38 -5.50 19.57 12.87
N THR A 39 -5.30 19.18 11.60
CA THR A 39 -4.10 19.51 10.85
C THR A 39 -4.34 19.47 9.34
N THR A 40 -3.76 20.44 8.62
CA THR A 40 -3.81 20.56 7.15
C THR A 40 -3.10 19.41 6.44
N ALA A 41 -2.33 18.61 7.18
CA ALA A 41 -1.66 17.42 6.67
C ALA A 41 -2.61 16.35 6.09
N PHE A 42 -3.91 16.42 6.38
CA PHE A 42 -4.95 15.52 5.86
C PHE A 42 -5.84 16.17 4.79
N ASP A 43 -5.54 17.40 4.36
CA ASP A 43 -6.36 18.13 3.39
C ASP A 43 -6.41 17.40 2.03
N ASP A 44 -5.36 16.64 1.70
CA ASP A 44 -5.27 15.84 0.48
C ASP A 44 -5.76 14.39 0.65
N VAL A 45 -6.22 14.01 1.85
CA VAL A 45 -6.67 12.65 2.13
C VAL A 45 -8.17 12.54 1.85
N ARG A 46 -8.57 11.51 1.11
CA ARG A 46 -9.96 11.17 0.82
C ARG A 46 -10.25 9.74 1.22
N ILE A 47 -11.52 9.45 1.46
CA ILE A 47 -12.00 8.08 1.64
C ILE A 47 -12.48 7.57 0.29
N VAL A 48 -11.87 6.51 -0.22
CA VAL A 48 -12.36 5.79 -1.37
C VAL A 48 -13.06 4.53 -0.89
N TYR A 49 -14.20 4.18 -1.47
CA TYR A 49 -14.97 3.03 -0.99
C TYR A 49 -15.59 2.19 -2.11
N SER A 50 -15.63 0.87 -1.89
CA SER A 50 -16.39 -0.07 -2.69
C SER A 50 -17.63 -0.50 -1.92
N LYS A 51 -18.81 -0.09 -2.39
CA LYS A 51 -20.09 -0.48 -1.78
C LYS A 51 -20.32 -1.99 -1.86
N LYS A 52 -19.96 -2.62 -2.98
CA LYS A 52 -20.13 -4.06 -3.19
C LYS A 52 -19.27 -4.89 -2.24
N ALA A 53 -18.00 -4.50 -2.07
CA ALA A 53 -17.07 -5.22 -1.20
C ALA A 53 -17.11 -4.75 0.27
N GLN A 54 -17.82 -3.66 0.57
CA GLN A 54 -17.83 -3.01 1.89
C GLN A 54 -16.41 -2.65 2.37
N GLN A 55 -15.56 -2.21 1.44
CA GLN A 55 -14.16 -1.85 1.69
C GLN A 55 -13.96 -0.34 1.60
N TYR A 56 -13.07 0.18 2.45
CA TYR A 56 -12.73 1.60 2.54
C TYR A 56 -11.22 1.79 2.53
N PHE A 57 -10.76 2.81 1.83
CA PHE A 57 -9.35 3.16 1.65
C PHE A 57 -9.17 4.63 1.99
N PHE A 58 -8.18 4.96 2.82
CA PHE A 58 -7.71 6.34 2.93
C PHE A 58 -6.62 6.56 1.89
N ILE A 59 -6.83 7.53 1.01
CA ILE A 59 -5.91 7.79 -0.09
C ILE A 59 -5.46 9.23 -0.03
N ASN A 60 -4.14 9.44 -0.04
CA ASN A 60 -3.57 10.74 -0.31
C ASN A 60 -3.61 10.99 -1.83
N ILE A 61 -4.48 11.91 -2.24
CA ILE A 61 -4.78 12.17 -3.65
C ILE A 61 -3.58 12.74 -4.40
N ASN A 62 -2.75 13.54 -3.74
CA ASN A 62 -1.55 14.07 -4.35
C ASN A 62 -0.52 12.96 -4.62
N LEU A 63 -0.38 12.00 -3.71
CA LEU A 63 0.44 10.82 -3.94
C LEU A 63 -0.07 10.01 -5.15
N LEU A 64 -1.38 9.76 -5.21
CA LEU A 64 -2.00 9.06 -6.33
C LEU A 64 -1.78 9.78 -7.67
N LYS A 65 -1.94 11.10 -7.71
CA LYS A 65 -1.69 11.91 -8.91
C LYS A 65 -0.23 11.82 -9.37
N ARG A 66 0.74 11.86 -8.44
CA ARG A 66 2.17 11.65 -8.76
C ARG A 66 2.42 10.27 -9.34
N LEU A 67 1.81 9.24 -8.75
CA LEU A 67 1.92 7.86 -9.20
C LEU A 67 1.38 7.67 -10.64
N LEU A 68 0.20 8.23 -10.93
CA LEU A 68 -0.39 8.21 -12.27
C LEU A 68 0.43 8.98 -13.30
N ALA A 69 1.00 10.13 -12.92
CA ALA A 69 1.87 10.88 -13.81
C ALA A 69 3.15 10.11 -14.20
N THR A 70 3.71 9.31 -13.28
CA THR A 70 4.84 8.42 -13.59
C THR A 70 4.42 7.32 -14.59
N LEU A 71 3.23 6.73 -14.41
CA LEU A 71 2.69 5.73 -15.32
C LEU A 71 2.47 6.27 -16.74
N ASP A 72 1.90 7.46 -16.88
CA ASP A 72 1.64 8.06 -18.19
C ASP A 72 2.95 8.41 -18.92
N ARG A 73 4.02 8.77 -18.18
CA ARG A 73 5.36 8.99 -18.75
C ARG A 73 5.99 7.70 -19.25
N ASP A 74 5.92 6.64 -18.46
CA ASP A 74 6.47 5.33 -18.82
C ASP A 74 5.78 4.75 -20.07
N ALA A 75 4.48 4.97 -20.24
CA ALA A 75 3.73 4.52 -21.42
C ALA A 75 4.23 5.16 -22.73
N SER A 76 4.85 6.35 -22.67
CA SER A 76 5.37 7.05 -23.85
C SER A 76 6.77 6.60 -24.27
N THR A 77 7.49 5.88 -23.41
CA THR A 77 8.89 5.48 -23.66
C THR A 77 8.90 4.00 -24.06
N THR A 78 9.03 3.73 -25.36
CA THR A 78 8.94 2.37 -25.94
C THR A 78 10.15 1.48 -25.64
N GLN A 79 11.14 1.94 -24.88
CA GLN A 79 12.33 1.17 -24.53
C GLN A 79 12.46 1.02 -23.01
N ASP A 80 12.37 -0.24 -22.59
CA ASP A 80 12.79 -0.82 -21.33
C ASP A 80 12.02 -0.46 -20.05
N SER A 81 11.20 -1.45 -19.65
CA SER A 81 10.79 -1.82 -18.28
C SER A 81 10.24 -0.70 -17.41
N SER A 82 8.93 -0.77 -17.16
CA SER A 82 8.18 0.08 -16.22
C SER A 82 9.02 0.49 -15.01
N ASN A 83 9.33 1.79 -14.90
CA ASN A 83 9.97 2.36 -13.72
C ASN A 83 8.97 2.52 -12.57
N THR A 84 7.77 1.97 -12.72
CA THR A 84 6.80 1.82 -11.64
C THR A 84 7.40 0.97 -10.53
N ASN A 85 7.36 1.53 -9.31
CA ASN A 85 7.77 0.82 -8.10
C ASN A 85 6.92 -0.43 -7.84
N THR A 86 5.67 -0.44 -8.32
CA THR A 86 4.73 -1.55 -8.18
C THR A 86 4.84 -2.49 -9.38
N LYS A 87 5.04 -3.78 -9.09
CA LYS A 87 4.94 -4.90 -10.05
C LYS A 87 3.67 -5.69 -9.79
N PHE A 88 2.90 -5.96 -10.85
CA PHE A 88 1.68 -6.76 -10.78
C PHE A 88 2.02 -8.20 -11.11
N VAL A 89 1.65 -9.13 -10.23
CA VAL A 89 1.99 -10.55 -10.33
C VAL A 89 0.71 -11.35 -10.46
N LEU A 90 0.45 -11.90 -11.65
CA LEU A 90 -0.71 -12.75 -11.89
C LEU A 90 -0.49 -14.13 -11.24
N LEU A 91 -1.44 -14.56 -10.40
CA LEU A 91 -1.39 -15.82 -9.65
C LEU A 91 -2.08 -16.99 -10.38
N THR A 92 -1.57 -17.36 -11.55
CA THR A 92 -1.95 -18.59 -12.26
C THR A 92 -1.02 -19.75 -11.88
N GLU A 93 -1.17 -20.92 -12.52
CA GLU A 93 -0.21 -22.04 -12.42
C GLU A 93 1.23 -21.60 -12.75
N HIS A 94 1.36 -20.67 -13.71
CA HIS A 94 2.63 -20.04 -14.07
C HIS A 94 2.62 -18.57 -13.67
N VAL A 95 3.16 -18.32 -12.47
CA VAL A 95 3.32 -16.96 -11.93
C VAL A 95 4.07 -16.08 -12.91
N GLN A 96 3.47 -14.95 -13.27
CA GLN A 96 4.04 -14.02 -14.23
C GLN A 96 3.85 -12.56 -13.78
N ILE A 97 4.83 -11.72 -14.10
CA ILE A 97 4.68 -10.27 -13.96
C ILE A 97 3.90 -9.76 -15.18
N ILE A 98 2.80 -9.08 -14.92
CA ILE A 98 1.95 -8.49 -15.95
C ILE A 98 2.01 -6.96 -15.90
N PRO A 99 1.66 -6.26 -16.98
CA PRO A 99 1.37 -4.82 -16.92
C PRO A 99 0.26 -4.53 -15.90
N PRO A 100 0.16 -3.27 -15.41
CA PRO A 100 -0.96 -2.87 -14.57
C PRO A 100 -2.31 -3.21 -15.25
N PRO A 101 -3.23 -3.91 -14.58
CA PRO A 101 -4.54 -4.20 -15.15
C PRO A 101 -5.26 -2.91 -15.55
N HIS A 102 -5.91 -2.91 -16.71
CA HIS A 102 -6.55 -1.71 -17.26
C HIS A 102 -7.58 -1.14 -16.28
N GLU A 103 -8.39 -2.01 -15.66
CA GLU A 103 -9.42 -1.64 -14.69
C GLU A 103 -8.84 -0.96 -13.45
N VAL A 104 -7.64 -1.36 -13.01
CA VAL A 104 -6.93 -0.73 -11.89
C VAL A 104 -6.54 0.70 -12.26
N ILE A 105 -5.99 0.91 -13.46
CA ILE A 105 -5.59 2.23 -13.93
C ILE A 105 -6.82 3.12 -14.15
N THR A 106 -7.89 2.61 -14.75
CA THR A 106 -9.15 3.34 -14.94
C THR A 106 -9.75 3.76 -13.61
N ALA A 107 -9.82 2.85 -12.63
CA ALA A 107 -10.32 3.17 -11.30
C ALA A 107 -9.44 4.21 -10.58
N ALA A 108 -8.11 4.10 -10.69
CA ALA A 108 -7.18 5.09 -10.14
C ALA A 108 -7.35 6.48 -10.77
N LYS A 109 -7.51 6.56 -12.10
CA LYS A 109 -7.79 7.82 -12.81
C LYS A 109 -9.14 8.41 -12.39
N HIS A 110 -10.18 7.59 -12.27
CA HIS A 110 -11.48 8.02 -11.75
C HIS A 110 -11.37 8.66 -10.35
N ILE A 111 -10.62 8.04 -9.44
CA ILE A 111 -10.37 8.62 -8.10
C ILE A 111 -9.69 9.99 -8.22
N ALA A 112 -8.67 10.11 -9.05
CA ALA A 112 -7.93 11.36 -9.22
C ALA A 112 -8.79 12.47 -9.85
N GLU A 113 -9.62 12.15 -10.84
CA GLU A 113 -10.51 13.09 -11.54
C GLU A 113 -11.69 13.56 -10.69
N ALA A 114 -12.23 12.69 -9.83
CA ALA A 114 -13.29 13.06 -8.90
C ALA A 114 -12.90 14.23 -7.98
N THR A 115 -11.60 14.45 -7.75
CA THR A 115 -11.08 15.56 -6.94
C THR A 115 -10.85 16.84 -7.72
N THR A 116 -10.61 16.77 -9.03
CA THR A 116 -10.33 17.95 -9.85
C THR A 116 -11.60 18.63 -10.33
N ALA A 117 -12.66 17.86 -10.59
CA ALA A 117 -13.93 18.37 -11.09
C ALA A 117 -14.62 19.36 -10.13
N THR A 118 -14.39 19.22 -8.82
CA THR A 118 -15.06 20.05 -7.80
C THR A 118 -14.41 21.42 -7.61
N SER A 119 -13.14 21.59 -7.96
CA SER A 119 -12.40 22.84 -7.76
C SER A 119 -12.84 23.99 -8.68
N SER A 120 -13.58 23.69 -9.74
CA SER A 120 -14.03 24.69 -10.73
C SER A 120 -15.29 25.46 -10.31
N SER A 121 -15.99 25.01 -9.27
CA SER A 121 -17.16 25.69 -8.70
C SER A 121 -16.76 26.36 -7.40
N SER A 122 -16.70 27.69 -7.39
CA SER A 122 -16.17 28.52 -6.29
C SER A 122 -16.86 28.34 -4.93
N ASN A 123 -17.94 27.55 -4.84
CA ASN A 123 -18.71 27.33 -3.63
C ASN A 123 -18.92 25.84 -3.26
N SER A 124 -18.45 24.86 -4.05
CA SER A 124 -18.63 23.44 -3.70
C SER A 124 -17.44 22.91 -2.91
N LYS A 125 -17.69 22.49 -1.66
CA LYS A 125 -16.73 21.73 -0.86
C LYS A 125 -16.41 20.42 -1.59
N GLU A 126 -15.12 20.12 -1.76
CA GLU A 126 -14.66 18.87 -2.39
C GLU A 126 -15.26 17.65 -1.68
N PRO A 127 -15.71 16.61 -2.42
CA PRO A 127 -16.27 15.42 -1.81
C PRO A 127 -15.22 14.72 -0.94
N LEU A 128 -15.56 14.46 0.33
CA LEU A 128 -14.66 13.74 1.24
C LEU A 128 -14.54 12.25 0.90
N THR A 129 -15.58 11.72 0.26
CA THR A 129 -15.74 10.31 -0.10
C THR A 129 -15.87 10.15 -1.60
N ILE A 130 -15.18 9.18 -2.19
CA ILE A 130 -15.20 8.88 -3.62
C ILE A 130 -15.64 7.42 -3.79
N PRO A 131 -16.79 7.15 -4.42
CA PRO A 131 -17.19 5.79 -4.74
C PRO A 131 -16.30 5.19 -5.82
N LEU A 132 -15.99 3.89 -5.69
CA LEU A 132 -15.39 3.10 -6.76
C LEU A 132 -16.45 2.63 -7.77
N PRO A 133 -16.08 2.39 -9.04
CA PRO A 133 -16.97 1.76 -10.01
C PRO A 133 -17.54 0.42 -9.52
N GLU A 134 -18.85 0.21 -9.69
CA GLU A 134 -19.54 -0.98 -9.17
C GLU A 134 -19.24 -2.27 -9.94
N ASP A 135 -18.75 -2.12 -11.17
CA ASP A 135 -18.34 -3.19 -12.08
C ASP A 135 -16.94 -3.74 -11.80
N LEU A 136 -16.21 -3.15 -10.85
CA LEU A 136 -14.86 -3.61 -10.50
C LEU A 136 -14.91 -5.04 -9.93
N SER A 137 -14.19 -5.97 -10.57
CA SER A 137 -14.07 -7.35 -10.09
C SER A 137 -13.31 -7.41 -8.76
N THR A 138 -13.49 -8.50 -7.99
CA THR A 138 -12.73 -8.71 -6.75
C THR A 138 -11.21 -8.75 -7.02
N SER A 139 -10.78 -9.37 -8.12
CA SER A 139 -9.37 -9.41 -8.51
C SER A 139 -8.82 -8.01 -8.78
N SER A 140 -9.55 -7.21 -9.55
CA SER A 140 -9.19 -5.81 -9.84
C SER A 140 -9.21 -4.95 -8.58
N LEU A 141 -10.13 -5.19 -7.64
CA LEU A 141 -10.19 -4.46 -6.37
C LEU A 141 -9.01 -4.79 -5.46
N ILE A 142 -8.60 -6.07 -5.38
CA ILE A 142 -7.39 -6.50 -4.65
C ILE A 142 -6.14 -5.83 -5.27
N ALA A 143 -6.04 -5.86 -6.59
CA ALA A 143 -4.94 -5.24 -7.31
C ALA A 143 -4.91 -3.72 -7.13
N LEU A 144 -6.09 -3.08 -7.17
CA LEU A 144 -6.25 -1.65 -6.91
C LEU A 144 -5.83 -1.29 -5.48
N ALA A 145 -6.28 -2.05 -4.47
CA ALA A 145 -5.85 -1.85 -3.09
C ALA A 145 -4.33 -1.90 -2.98
N GLY A 146 -3.70 -2.93 -3.55
CA GLY A 146 -2.25 -3.07 -3.53
C GLY A 146 -1.52 -1.88 -4.19
N PHE A 147 -2.05 -1.41 -5.32
CA PHE A 147 -1.52 -0.29 -6.08
C PHE A 147 -1.67 1.05 -5.35
N LEU A 148 -2.84 1.32 -4.75
CA LEU A 148 -3.11 2.54 -3.99
C LEU A 148 -2.26 2.64 -2.71
N LEU A 149 -1.87 1.49 -2.17
CA LEU A 149 -0.96 1.37 -1.04
C LEU A 149 0.52 1.40 -1.45
N GLU A 150 0.79 1.50 -2.75
CA GLU A 150 2.11 1.53 -3.35
C GLU A 150 2.97 0.33 -2.89
N TYR A 151 2.35 -0.86 -2.77
CA TYR A 151 3.11 -2.07 -2.55
C TYR A 151 4.08 -2.30 -3.72
N PRO A 152 5.35 -2.70 -3.45
CA PRO A 152 6.28 -3.03 -4.52
C PRO A 152 5.81 -4.22 -5.37
N VAL A 153 5.06 -5.13 -4.77
CA VAL A 153 4.50 -6.31 -5.41
C VAL A 153 3.02 -6.39 -5.09
N VAL A 154 2.20 -6.48 -6.14
CA VAL A 154 0.74 -6.60 -6.05
C VAL A 154 0.33 -7.90 -6.72
N TYR A 155 -0.19 -8.81 -5.93
CA TYR A 155 -0.72 -10.07 -6.44
C TYR A 155 -2.09 -9.85 -7.06
N VAL A 156 -2.26 -10.30 -8.30
CA VAL A 156 -3.50 -10.23 -9.07
C VAL A 156 -4.08 -11.64 -9.12
N PRO A 157 -5.20 -11.93 -8.42
CA PRO A 157 -5.87 -13.22 -8.54
C PRO A 157 -6.37 -13.45 -9.98
N PRO A 158 -6.45 -14.70 -10.45
CA PRO A 158 -7.08 -15.00 -11.73
C PRO A 158 -8.55 -14.55 -11.74
N SER A 159 -9.03 -14.05 -12.87
CA SER A 159 -10.45 -13.68 -13.02
C SER A 159 -11.33 -14.93 -13.05
N PRO A 160 -12.47 -14.97 -12.36
CA PRO A 160 -13.40 -16.11 -12.35
C PRO A 160 -14.02 -16.42 -13.71
N SER A 161 -13.83 -15.55 -14.71
CA SER A 161 -14.42 -15.66 -16.04
C SER A 161 -13.65 -16.56 -17.01
N HIS A 162 -12.43 -17.01 -16.67
CA HIS A 162 -11.58 -17.72 -17.64
C HIS A 162 -11.72 -19.25 -17.67
N ASP A 163 -12.39 -19.85 -16.68
CA ASP A 163 -12.50 -21.32 -16.60
C ASP A 163 -13.86 -21.88 -17.07
N ARG A 164 -14.76 -21.05 -17.62
CA ARG A 164 -16.14 -21.48 -17.96
C ARG A 164 -16.34 -22.04 -19.38
N ASP A 165 -15.30 -22.09 -20.21
CA ASP A 165 -15.42 -22.67 -21.55
C ASP A 165 -15.16 -24.19 -21.59
N TYR A 166 -14.85 -24.82 -20.45
CA TYR A 166 -14.73 -26.28 -20.36
C TYR A 166 -16.03 -26.92 -19.87
N ASP A 167 -16.75 -27.50 -20.83
CA ASP A 167 -17.75 -28.57 -20.71
C ASP A 167 -19.04 -28.29 -19.93
N LEU A 168 -19.97 -27.65 -20.64
CA LEU A 168 -21.41 -27.89 -20.51
C LEU A 168 -21.69 -29.40 -20.56
N GLU A 169 -22.00 -30.01 -19.40
CA GLU A 169 -22.83 -31.21 -19.17
C GLU A 169 -22.44 -32.00 -17.89
N ARG A 170 -22.06 -31.33 -16.79
CA ARG A 170 -22.08 -31.99 -15.47
C ARG A 170 -23.10 -31.36 -14.54
N ASP A 171 -24.28 -31.97 -14.53
CA ASP A 171 -25.30 -31.87 -13.49
C ASP A 171 -24.72 -32.37 -12.17
N HIS A 172 -23.98 -31.55 -11.43
CA HIS A 172 -23.62 -31.84 -10.05
C HIS A 172 -23.69 -30.57 -9.19
N ASP A 173 -24.62 -30.59 -8.23
CA ASP A 173 -24.80 -29.70 -7.09
C ASP A 173 -23.57 -29.70 -6.14
N HIS A 174 -22.37 -29.47 -6.66
CA HIS A 174 -21.14 -29.49 -5.88
C HIS A 174 -20.55 -28.08 -5.74
N ASP A 175 -20.82 -27.50 -4.56
CA ASP A 175 -20.01 -26.53 -3.81
C ASP A 175 -19.06 -25.65 -4.65
N GLN A 176 -19.65 -24.61 -5.25
CA GLN A 176 -19.00 -23.59 -6.07
C GLN A 176 -18.14 -22.58 -5.27
N ASP A 177 -17.62 -22.97 -4.10
CA ASP A 177 -16.87 -22.11 -3.19
C ASP A 177 -15.37 -22.43 -3.09
N GLN A 178 -14.86 -23.42 -3.83
CA GLN A 178 -13.41 -23.65 -3.92
C GLN A 178 -12.75 -22.74 -4.96
N TYR A 179 -12.75 -21.42 -4.71
CA TYR A 179 -11.72 -20.54 -5.25
C TYR A 179 -10.40 -20.87 -4.56
N GLN A 180 -9.80 -22.01 -4.93
CA GLN A 180 -8.61 -22.52 -4.27
C GLN A 180 -7.44 -21.58 -4.55
N THR A 181 -7.01 -20.92 -3.47
CA THR A 181 -5.77 -20.14 -3.34
C THR A 181 -4.50 -21.01 -3.44
N THR A 182 -4.57 -22.15 -4.12
CA THR A 182 -3.50 -23.15 -4.22
C THR A 182 -2.24 -22.61 -4.89
N SER A 183 -2.33 -21.52 -5.65
CA SER A 183 -1.22 -20.94 -6.41
C SER A 183 0.00 -20.54 -5.57
N LEU A 184 -0.14 -20.35 -4.25
CA LEU A 184 0.99 -20.01 -3.37
C LEU A 184 1.41 -21.14 -2.42
N ASN A 185 0.72 -22.28 -2.42
CA ASN A 185 1.05 -23.38 -1.53
C ASN A 185 2.40 -24.00 -1.91
N GLY A 186 3.35 -23.99 -0.98
CA GLY A 186 4.70 -24.51 -1.22
C GLY A 186 5.61 -23.60 -2.04
N VAL A 187 5.15 -22.41 -2.44
CA VAL A 187 5.99 -21.42 -3.15
C VAL A 187 6.86 -20.68 -2.13
N PRO A 188 8.20 -20.68 -2.28
CA PRO A 188 9.07 -19.91 -1.40
C PRO A 188 8.79 -18.41 -1.50
N LEU A 189 8.58 -17.77 -0.35
CA LEU A 189 8.31 -16.34 -0.24
C LEU A 189 9.46 -15.64 0.49
N ASP A 190 9.92 -14.54 -0.07
CA ASP A 190 10.73 -13.57 0.64
C ASP A 190 9.82 -12.63 1.43
N LEU A 191 10.06 -12.48 2.73
CA LEU A 191 9.27 -11.62 3.61
C LEU A 191 10.02 -10.31 3.87
N TYR A 192 9.31 -9.21 3.63
CA TYR A 192 9.82 -7.86 3.81
C TYR A 192 9.06 -7.17 4.92
N GLN A 193 9.80 -6.53 5.82
CA GLN A 193 9.23 -5.71 6.88
C GLN A 193 9.96 -4.38 6.95
N TYR A 194 9.18 -3.30 6.84
CA TYR A 194 9.66 -1.94 6.98
C TYR A 194 9.24 -1.36 8.32
N THR A 195 10.21 -0.93 9.14
CA THR A 195 9.96 -0.41 10.49
C THR A 195 10.56 0.97 10.70
N LEU A 196 9.77 1.89 11.26
CA LEU A 196 10.29 3.09 11.92
C LEU A 196 10.75 2.74 13.32
N VAL A 197 11.89 3.27 13.71
CA VAL A 197 12.48 3.14 15.02
C VAL A 197 12.66 4.55 15.56
N ARG A 198 11.98 4.89 16.65
CA ARG A 198 12.15 6.19 17.30
C ARG A 198 13.36 6.12 18.23
N ASN A 199 14.34 6.99 17.99
CA ASN A 199 15.51 7.11 18.85
C ASN A 199 15.23 8.14 19.95
N SER A 200 15.03 7.67 21.17
CA SER A 200 14.68 8.50 22.33
C SER A 200 15.82 9.42 22.82
N ASN A 201 17.00 9.37 22.20
CA ASN A 201 18.23 9.92 22.77
C ASN A 201 18.49 11.42 22.47
N SER A 202 17.57 12.16 21.84
CA SER A 202 17.82 13.55 21.39
C SER A 202 17.77 14.64 22.49
N ASN A 203 17.49 14.31 23.75
CA ASN A 203 17.35 15.29 24.85
C ASN A 203 18.36 15.15 25.99
N SER A 204 19.65 14.92 25.71
CA SER A 204 20.70 14.83 26.74
C SER A 204 21.67 16.02 26.76
N ASN A 205 21.14 17.21 27.08
CA ASN A 205 21.96 18.27 27.69
C ASN A 205 22.01 18.15 29.24
N ILE A 206 21.44 17.08 29.81
CA ILE A 206 21.48 16.83 31.25
C ILE A 206 22.77 16.12 31.59
N LYS A 207 23.74 16.91 32.08
CA LYS A 207 25.03 16.43 32.57
C LYS A 207 24.85 15.38 33.68
N SER A 208 25.48 14.23 33.47
CA SER A 208 26.03 13.33 34.49
C SER A 208 25.06 12.82 35.57
N ARG A 209 24.31 11.75 35.27
CA ARG A 209 23.79 10.83 36.28
C ARG A 209 24.44 9.44 36.08
N PRO A 210 24.71 8.67 37.16
CA PRO A 210 25.54 7.46 37.07
C PRO A 210 24.90 6.36 36.21
N LYS A 211 25.77 5.66 35.48
CA LYS A 211 25.48 4.55 34.56
C LYS A 211 25.04 3.29 35.32
N GLU A 212 23.78 3.15 35.67
CA GLU A 212 23.23 1.86 36.07
C GLU A 212 21.91 1.59 35.32
N GLN A 213 21.99 0.68 34.34
CA GLN A 213 20.88 0.01 33.64
C GLN A 213 19.80 0.90 33.02
N GLU A 214 20.18 1.74 32.04
CA GLU A 214 19.19 2.24 31.08
C GLU A 214 18.85 1.13 30.07
N THR A 215 17.73 0.45 30.29
CA THR A 215 17.05 -0.29 29.23
C THR A 215 16.57 0.73 28.21
N HIS A 216 17.30 0.90 27.11
CA HIS A 216 16.89 1.78 26.01
C HIS A 216 15.54 1.30 25.45
N ASN A 217 14.45 1.99 25.82
CA ASN A 217 13.12 1.75 25.28
C ASN A 217 13.03 2.29 23.84
N THR A 218 13.60 1.55 22.89
CA THR A 218 13.42 1.83 21.47
C THR A 218 12.00 1.48 21.07
N HIS A 219 11.21 2.49 20.67
CA HIS A 219 9.86 2.27 20.17
C HIS A 219 9.94 1.97 18.67
N THR A 220 9.49 0.77 18.27
CA THR A 220 9.48 0.34 16.87
C THR A 220 8.05 0.27 16.35
N HIS A 221 7.80 0.86 15.19
CA HIS A 221 6.51 0.84 14.50
C HIS A 221 6.68 0.18 13.13
N THR A 222 5.96 -0.91 12.87
CA THR A 222 5.92 -1.49 11.53
C THR A 222 4.98 -0.68 10.64
N LEU A 223 5.50 -0.24 9.50
CA LEU A 223 4.74 0.53 8.50
C LEU A 223 4.18 -0.36 7.40
N LEU A 224 5.01 -1.27 6.89
CA LEU A 224 4.67 -2.14 5.77
C LEU A 224 5.21 -3.54 6.02
N LYS A 225 4.38 -4.54 5.75
CA LYS A 225 4.78 -5.94 5.61
C LYS A 225 4.24 -6.47 4.30
N PHE A 226 5.08 -7.13 3.53
CA PHE A 226 4.64 -7.81 2.32
C PHE A 226 5.55 -8.99 2.01
N SER A 227 5.08 -9.85 1.12
CA SER A 227 5.85 -10.95 0.57
C SER A 227 6.13 -10.71 -0.90
N SER A 228 7.23 -11.29 -1.39
CA SER A 228 7.50 -11.47 -2.82
C SER A 228 7.78 -12.94 -3.09
N ILE A 229 7.40 -13.44 -4.27
CA ILE A 229 7.73 -14.81 -4.67
C ILE A 229 9.23 -14.84 -5.00
N ALA A 230 10.00 -15.64 -4.26
CA ALA A 230 11.46 -15.60 -4.31
C ALA A 230 12.02 -15.86 -5.72
N SER A 231 11.37 -16.74 -6.49
CA SER A 231 11.78 -17.05 -7.87
C SER A 231 11.65 -15.87 -8.83
N LEU A 232 10.77 -14.90 -8.58
CA LEU A 232 10.61 -13.72 -9.45
C LEU A 232 11.85 -12.81 -9.45
N SER A 233 12.64 -12.83 -8.38
CA SER A 233 13.89 -12.06 -8.29
C SER A 233 14.97 -12.55 -9.27
N THR A 234 14.86 -13.79 -9.75
CA THR A 234 15.79 -14.38 -10.72
C THR A 234 15.60 -13.80 -12.13
N THR A 235 14.35 -13.54 -12.50
CA THR A 235 13.97 -12.99 -13.81
C THR A 235 13.79 -11.47 -13.77
N ASN A 236 13.58 -10.88 -12.59
CA ASN A 236 13.35 -9.45 -12.41
C ASN A 236 14.28 -8.89 -11.32
N PRO A 237 15.45 -8.35 -11.69
CA PRO A 237 16.45 -7.85 -10.74
C PRO A 237 15.92 -6.78 -9.76
N SER A 238 14.90 -6.01 -10.16
CA SER A 238 14.27 -5.00 -9.30
C SER A 238 13.54 -5.61 -8.09
N LEU A 239 13.16 -6.89 -8.15
CA LEU A 239 12.53 -7.63 -7.05
C LEU A 239 13.55 -8.33 -6.14
N LYS A 240 14.85 -8.17 -6.38
CA LYS A 240 15.86 -8.65 -5.44
C LYS A 240 15.78 -7.88 -4.12
N PRO A 241 16.06 -8.53 -2.98
CA PRO A 241 15.93 -7.92 -1.66
C PRO A 241 16.64 -6.56 -1.55
N GLU A 242 17.87 -6.44 -2.05
CA GLU A 242 18.67 -5.22 -2.01
C GLU A 242 18.03 -4.05 -2.78
N HIS A 243 17.40 -4.34 -3.92
CA HIS A 243 16.73 -3.33 -4.74
C HIS A 243 15.40 -2.91 -4.11
N MET A 244 14.63 -3.86 -3.58
CA MET A 244 13.36 -3.55 -2.91
C MET A 244 13.56 -2.79 -1.61
N ILE A 245 14.55 -3.16 -0.79
CA ILE A 245 14.91 -2.40 0.42
C ILE A 245 15.26 -0.96 0.05
N LYS A 246 16.10 -0.77 -0.98
CA LYS A 246 16.51 0.56 -1.43
C LYS A 246 15.33 1.37 -1.99
N SER A 247 14.46 0.74 -2.78
CA SER A 247 13.28 1.40 -3.34
C SER A 247 12.32 1.85 -2.24
N LEU A 248 12.00 0.97 -1.28
CA LEU A 248 11.16 1.31 -0.13
C LEU A 248 11.79 2.39 0.74
N ASP A 249 13.11 2.35 0.95
CA ASP A 249 13.80 3.38 1.69
C ASP A 249 13.65 4.75 1.03
N LEU A 250 13.88 4.83 -0.28
CA LEU A 250 13.69 6.07 -1.04
C LEU A 250 12.24 6.55 -0.99
N LEU A 251 11.29 5.63 -1.19
CA LEU A 251 9.86 5.92 -1.18
C LEU A 251 9.40 6.53 0.14
N PHE A 252 9.72 5.88 1.25
CA PHE A 252 9.28 6.34 2.56
C PHE A 252 10.10 7.53 3.07
N ARG A 253 11.37 7.66 2.69
CA ARG A 253 12.17 8.86 2.97
C ARG A 253 11.56 10.09 2.28
N ASP A 254 11.21 10.00 0.99
CA ASP A 254 10.52 11.08 0.28
C ASP A 254 9.24 11.50 1.03
N ARG A 255 8.38 10.52 1.35
CA ARG A 255 7.13 10.77 2.06
C ARG A 255 7.35 11.43 3.41
N LEU A 256 8.21 10.86 4.26
CA LEU A 256 8.40 11.36 5.62
C LEU A 256 9.09 12.72 5.64
N SER A 257 9.99 12.99 4.69
CA SER A 257 10.59 14.31 4.56
C SER A 257 9.56 15.39 4.19
N GLY A 258 8.62 15.08 3.29
CA GLY A 258 7.51 15.98 2.94
C GLY A 258 6.56 16.25 4.10
N VAL A 259 6.60 15.43 5.14
CA VAL A 259 5.78 15.57 6.35
C VAL A 259 6.43 16.50 7.39
N GLY A 260 7.71 16.86 7.19
CA GLY A 260 8.50 17.65 8.13
C GLY A 260 9.09 16.84 9.28
N ILE A 261 9.12 15.51 9.15
CA ILE A 261 9.75 14.62 10.12
C ILE A 261 11.23 14.48 9.72
N GLY A 262 12.14 15.02 10.54
CA GLY A 262 13.59 14.88 10.32
C GLY A 262 14.06 13.49 10.71
N ILE A 263 14.51 12.68 9.75
CA ILE A 263 14.75 11.25 9.93
C ILE A 263 16.22 10.89 9.65
N GLY A 264 16.83 10.06 10.50
CA GLY A 264 18.17 9.48 10.31
C GLY A 264 18.07 7.98 10.00
N ILE A 265 18.65 7.47 8.91
CA ILE A 265 18.32 6.11 8.45
C ILE A 265 19.42 5.11 8.80
N GLU A 266 19.04 3.96 9.38
CA GLU A 266 19.95 2.83 9.63
C GLU A 266 19.47 1.58 8.89
N THR A 267 20.00 1.30 7.71
CA THR A 267 19.69 0.06 7.00
C THR A 267 20.41 -1.13 7.64
N GLY A 268 19.65 -2.02 8.30
CA GLY A 268 20.18 -3.23 8.93
C GLY A 268 19.57 -4.51 8.36
N ILE A 269 20.35 -5.25 7.56
CA ILE A 269 19.95 -6.59 7.08
C ILE A 269 20.09 -7.57 8.25
N GLY A 270 18.98 -7.89 8.92
CA GLY A 270 18.95 -8.87 10.00
C GLY A 270 18.92 -10.29 9.47
N SER A 271 20.06 -11.00 9.46
CA SER A 271 20.17 -12.41 9.09
C SER A 271 19.69 -13.34 10.22
N SER A 272 18.38 -13.39 10.46
CA SER A 272 17.79 -14.48 11.24
C SER A 272 16.52 -14.98 10.56
N GLY A 273 16.63 -16.05 9.76
CA GLY A 273 15.49 -16.81 9.24
C GLY A 273 14.78 -16.26 8.01
N GLY A 274 15.50 -15.80 6.98
CA GLY A 274 14.90 -15.46 5.67
C GLY A 274 14.07 -14.17 5.61
N ILE A 275 14.01 -13.39 6.70
CA ILE A 275 13.31 -12.10 6.73
C ILE A 275 14.32 -10.97 6.46
N SER A 276 14.18 -10.31 5.32
CA SER A 276 14.94 -9.09 5.02
C SER A 276 14.30 -7.90 5.75
N LYS A 277 15.06 -7.24 6.61
CA LYS A 277 14.59 -6.10 7.42
C LYS A 277 15.25 -4.81 6.93
N SER A 278 14.48 -3.73 6.86
CA SER A 278 14.99 -2.37 6.74
C SER A 278 14.54 -1.56 7.96
N ARG A 279 15.45 -0.77 8.52
CA ARG A 279 15.18 0.09 9.68
C ARG A 279 15.42 1.55 9.30
N ILE A 280 14.58 2.42 9.83
CA ILE A 280 14.76 3.87 9.79
C ILE A 280 14.81 4.35 11.23
N LEU A 281 15.80 5.16 11.61
CA LEU A 281 15.78 5.88 12.88
C LEU A 281 15.08 7.24 12.72
N TRP A 282 14.38 7.68 13.75
CA TRP A 282 13.77 8.99 13.77
C TRP A 282 14.15 9.72 15.06
N SER A 283 14.58 10.98 14.93
CA SER A 283 15.02 11.90 16.00
C SER A 283 13.95 12.88 16.45
#